data_AF-A0A9P6ZUP6-F1
#
_entry.id   AF-A0A9P6ZUP6-F1
#
_cell.length_a   1.000
_cell.length_b   1.000
_cell.length_c   1.000
_cell.angle_alpha   90.00
_cell.angle_beta   90.00
_cell.angle_gamma   90.00
#
_symmetry.space_group_name_H-M   'P 1'
#
loop_
_entity.id
_entity.type
_entity.pdbx_description
1 polymer ?
#
loop_
_entity_poly.entity_id
_entity_poly.type
_entity_poly.pdbx_seq_one_letter_code
_entity_poly.pdbx_strand_id
1 'polypeptide(L)'
;EVYRVHWLWAKALQDQWKEEMILVQLEMDWTCNFFLWKATQWGDRMWESLVKHLPGHACYSGRQSQMYSLLAQDAQAAFQDLQSGFIDARDE
;
A
#
# COMPACT_ATOMS: atom_id res chain seq x y z
N GLU A 1 -38.96 -1.94 22.36
CA GLU A 1 -38.17 -0.93 21.60
C GLU A 1 -36.66 -1.11 21.76
N VAL A 2 -36.13 -1.21 22.99
CA VAL A 2 -34.68 -1.35 23.29
C VAL A 2 -33.98 -2.48 22.52
N TYR A 3 -34.62 -3.66 22.40
CA TYR A 3 -34.05 -4.82 21.70
C TYR A 3 -33.81 -4.57 20.20
N ARG A 4 -34.72 -3.84 19.54
CA ARG A 4 -34.61 -3.52 18.11
C ARG A 4 -33.48 -2.53 17.84
N VAL A 5 -33.33 -1.54 18.71
CA VAL A 5 -32.24 -0.54 18.63
C VAL A 5 -30.89 -1.22 18.84
N HIS A 6 -30.78 -2.09 19.86
CA HIS A 6 -29.55 -2.83 20.12
C HIS A 6 -29.13 -3.71 18.94
N TRP A 7 -30.09 -4.42 18.33
CA TRP A 7 -29.82 -5.21 17.13
C TRP A 7 -29.35 -4.37 15.94
N LEU A 8 -29.96 -3.20 15.70
CA LEU A 8 -29.55 -2.30 14.62
C LEU A 8 -28.12 -1.80 14.80
N TRP A 9 -27.70 -1.51 16.03
CA TRP A 9 -26.35 -1.08 16.34
C TRP A 9 -25.33 -2.20 16.12
N ALA A 10 -25.64 -3.40 16.61
CA ALA A 10 -24.79 -4.57 16.39
C ALA A 10 -24.64 -4.88 14.89
N LYS A 11 -25.72 -4.76 14.12
CA LYS A 11 -25.69 -4.94 12.67
C LYS A 11 -24.85 -3.86 11.97
N ALA A 12 -25.06 -2.58 12.31
CA ALA A 12 -24.30 -1.48 11.73
C ALA A 12 -22.80 -1.63 12.01
N LEU A 13 -22.43 -2.03 13.23
CA LEU A 13 -21.04 -2.32 13.59
C LEU A 13 -20.48 -3.47 12.75
N GLN A 14 -21.24 -4.56 12.59
CA GLN A 14 -20.83 -5.69 11.76
C GLN A 14 -20.60 -5.28 10.31
N ASP A 15 -21.49 -4.45 9.75
CA ASP A 15 -21.38 -3.99 8.37
C ASP A 15 -20.18 -3.03 8.21
N GLN A 16 -19.94 -2.14 9.18
CA GLN A 16 -18.74 -1.29 9.21
C GLN A 16 -17.45 -2.12 9.24
N TRP A 17 -17.36 -3.16 10.08
CA TRP A 17 -16.18 -4.03 10.11
C TRP A 17 -15.92 -4.72 8.76
N LYS A 18 -16.97 -5.12 8.05
CA LYS A 18 -16.81 -5.71 6.70
C LYS A 18 -16.30 -4.68 5.69
N GLU A 19 -16.80 -3.45 5.76
CA GLU A 19 -16.34 -2.35 4.92
C GLU A 19 -14.87 -2.01 5.21
N GLU A 20 -14.50 -1.86 6.48
CA GLU A 20 -13.13 -1.57 6.90
C GLU A 20 -12.15 -2.64 6.43
N MET A 21 -12.52 -3.93 6.50
CA MET A 21 -11.68 -5.01 5.99
C MET A 21 -11.39 -4.88 4.49
N ILE A 22 -12.38 -4.46 3.68
CA ILE A 22 -12.20 -4.23 2.24
C ILE A 22 -11.33 -2.99 2.01
N LEU A 23 -11.59 -1.90 2.74
CA LEU A 23 -10.82 -0.66 2.61
C LEU A 23 -9.34 -0.86 2.94
N VAL A 24 -9.03 -1.57 4.02
CA VAL A 24 -7.65 -1.86 4.42
C VAL A 24 -6.90 -2.63 3.31
N GLN A 25 -7.54 -3.61 2.67
CA GLN A 25 -6.93 -4.33 1.55
C GLN A 25 -6.65 -3.42 0.35
N LEU A 26 -7.60 -2.54 0.02
CA LEU A 26 -7.43 -1.56 -1.06
C LEU A 26 -6.32 -0.55 -0.73
N GLU A 27 -6.22 -0.09 0.52
CA GLU A 27 -5.18 0.84 0.97
C GLU A 27 -3.78 0.20 0.90
N MET A 28 -3.66 -1.09 1.20
CA MET A 28 -2.41 -1.85 1.03
C MET A 28 -1.97 -1.85 -0.44
N ASP A 29 -2.89 -2.18 -1.36
CA ASP A 29 -2.61 -2.15 -2.79
C ASP A 29 -2.26 -0.75 -3.29
N TRP A 30 -2.98 0.28 -2.84
CA TRP A 30 -2.69 1.67 -3.18
C TRP A 30 -1.32 2.12 -2.66
N THR A 31 -0.91 1.65 -1.49
CA THR A 31 0.40 1.97 -0.92
C THR A 31 1.53 1.41 -1.78
N CYS A 32 1.44 0.15 -2.20
CA CYS A 32 2.40 -0.46 -3.12
C CYS A 32 2.44 0.27 -4.47
N ASN A 33 1.27 0.56 -5.04
CA ASN A 33 1.16 1.28 -6.30
C ASN A 33 1.73 2.71 -6.21
N PHE A 34 1.52 3.39 -5.09
CA PHE A 34 2.09 4.70 -4.83
C PHE A 34 3.62 4.64 -4.81
N PHE A 35 4.22 3.67 -4.13
CA PHE A 35 5.68 3.52 -4.11
C PHE A 35 6.25 3.21 -5.49
N LEU A 36 5.61 2.32 -6.27
CA LEU A 36 6.02 2.07 -7.65
C LEU A 36 5.93 3.31 -8.52
N TRP A 37 4.82 4.04 -8.43
CA TRP A 37 4.65 5.31 -9.15
C TRP A 37 5.70 6.35 -8.73
N LYS A 38 6.03 6.45 -7.44
CA LYS A 38 7.11 7.33 -6.97
C LYS A 38 8.46 6.90 -7.50
N ALA A 39 8.74 5.60 -7.57
CA ALA A 39 9.99 5.08 -8.12
C ALA A 39 10.13 5.48 -9.60
N THR A 40 9.10 5.26 -10.42
CA THR A 40 9.14 5.63 -11.85
C THR A 40 9.34 7.14 -12.03
N GLN A 41 8.63 7.97 -11.28
CA GLN A 41 8.80 9.43 -11.32
C GLN A 41 10.22 9.88 -10.98
N TRP A 42 10.88 9.23 -10.02
CA TRP A 42 12.29 9.52 -9.71
C TRP A 42 13.26 8.98 -10.77
N GLY A 43 12.95 7.85 -11.39
CA GLY A 43 13.66 7.32 -12.55
C GLY A 43 13.62 8.28 -13.74
N ASP A 44 12.46 8.85 -14.04
CA ASP A 44 12.29 9.84 -15.11
C ASP A 44 13.14 11.10 -14.83
N ARG A 45 13.11 11.59 -13.59
CA ARG A 45 13.94 12.74 -13.14
C ARG A 45 15.44 12.45 -13.23
N MET A 46 15.85 11.21 -12.98
CA MET A 46 17.23 10.78 -13.17
C MET A 46 17.64 10.93 -14.63
N TRP A 47 16.81 10.43 -15.56
CA TRP A 47 17.08 10.58 -17.00
C TRP A 47 17.12 12.04 -17.44
N GLU A 48 16.17 12.86 -17.01
CA GLU A 48 16.18 14.29 -17.29
C GLU A 48 17.45 14.98 -16.79
N SER A 49 17.92 14.61 -15.59
CA SER A 49 19.13 15.16 -15.00
C SER A 49 20.39 14.75 -15.78
N LEU A 50 20.42 13.54 -16.32
CA LEU A 50 21.51 13.06 -17.17
C LEU A 50 21.55 13.82 -18.50
N VAL A 51 20.39 14.05 -19.13
CA VAL A 51 20.28 14.87 -20.36
C VAL A 51 20.74 16.31 -20.11
N LYS A 52 20.46 16.86 -18.92
CA LYS A 52 20.90 18.20 -18.51
C LYS A 52 22.36 18.26 -18.02
N HIS A 53 23.11 17.15 -18.09
CA HIS A 53 24.49 17.05 -17.60
C HIS A 53 24.66 17.44 -16.11
N LEU A 54 23.70 17.04 -15.27
CA LEU A 54 23.67 17.28 -13.83
C LEU A 54 23.91 15.97 -13.05
N PRO A 55 25.16 15.51 -12.92
CA PRO A 55 25.46 14.16 -12.41
C PRO A 55 25.05 13.96 -10.94
N GLY A 56 25.16 15.00 -10.11
CA GLY A 56 24.72 14.93 -8.71
C GLY A 56 23.20 14.73 -8.57
N HIS A 57 22.42 15.45 -9.38
CA HIS A 57 20.96 15.32 -9.41
C HIS A 57 20.52 13.96 -9.94
N ALA A 58 21.22 13.45 -10.97
CA ALA A 58 21.00 12.11 -11.48
C ALA A 58 21.26 11.05 -10.40
N CYS A 59 22.40 11.11 -9.70
CA CYS A 59 22.75 10.19 -8.63
C CYS A 59 21.70 10.20 -7.50
N TYR A 60 21.31 11.39 -7.03
CA TYR A 60 20.28 11.51 -5.98
C TYR A 60 18.93 10.96 -6.43
N SER A 61 18.49 11.29 -7.65
CA SER A 61 17.21 10.82 -8.18
C SER A 61 17.21 9.30 -8.38
N GLY A 62 18.31 8.72 -8.86
CA GLY A 62 18.48 7.27 -8.95
C GLY A 62 18.40 6.58 -7.58
N ARG A 63 19.05 7.14 -6.55
CA ARG A 63 18.92 6.63 -5.17
C ARG A 63 17.48 6.70 -4.67
N GLN A 64 16.77 7.79 -4.93
CA GLN A 64 15.36 7.92 -4.55
C GLN A 64 14.48 6.89 -5.27
N SER A 65 14.69 6.70 -6.58
CA SER A 65 13.99 5.66 -7.35
C SER A 65 14.18 4.29 -6.73
N GLN A 66 15.43 3.90 -6.44
CA GLN A 66 15.74 2.61 -5.83
C GLN A 66 15.11 2.44 -4.45
N MET A 67 15.18 3.48 -3.60
CA MET A 67 14.56 3.46 -2.28
C MET A 67 13.06 3.16 -2.35
N TYR A 68 12.33 3.84 -3.25
CA TYR A 68 10.90 3.59 -3.42
C TYR A 68 10.60 2.21 -4.01
N SER A 69 11.44 1.69 -4.91
CA SER A 69 11.29 0.32 -5.40
C SER A 69 11.45 -0.73 -4.29
N LEU A 70 12.40 -0.53 -3.37
CA LEU A 70 12.57 -1.41 -2.21
C LEU A 70 11.38 -1.32 -1.26
N LEU A 71 10.89 -0.11 -0.96
CA LEU A 71 9.69 0.07 -0.15
C LEU A 71 8.47 -0.64 -0.75
N ALA A 72 8.30 -0.61 -2.07
CA ALA A 72 7.24 -1.33 -2.75
C ALA A 72 7.37 -2.86 -2.58
N GLN A 73 8.58 -3.39 -2.74
CA GLN A 73 8.85 -4.83 -2.58
C GLN A 73 8.62 -5.29 -1.14
N ASP A 74 9.14 -4.54 -0.17
CA ASP A 74 8.99 -4.85 1.25
C ASP A 74 7.52 -4.79 1.68
N ALA A 75 6.79 -3.75 1.26
CA ALA A 75 5.37 -3.62 1.55
C ALA A 75 4.56 -4.76 0.93
N GLN A 76 4.82 -5.09 -0.34
CA GLN A 76 4.13 -6.18 -1.02
C GLN A 76 4.39 -7.53 -0.35
N ALA A 77 5.64 -7.81 0.04
CA ALA A 77 5.99 -9.04 0.75
C ALA A 77 5.29 -9.12 2.11
N ALA A 78 5.30 -8.03 2.89
CA ALA A 78 4.62 -7.98 4.18
C ALA A 78 3.10 -8.17 4.05
N PHE A 79 2.47 -7.58 3.03
CA PHE A 79 1.02 -7.73 2.82
C PHE A 79 0.65 -9.13 2.33
N GLN A 80 1.47 -9.74 1.48
CA GLN A 80 1.27 -11.13 1.06
C GLN A 80 1.36 -12.11 2.24
N ASP A 81 2.34 -11.93 3.11
CA ASP A 81 2.53 -12.75 4.32
C ASP A 81 1.31 -12.66 5.27
N LEU A 82 0.82 -11.44 5.50
CA LEU A 82 -0.41 -11.20 6.27
C LEU A 82 -1.64 -11.84 5.64
N GLN A 83 -1.78 -11.77 4.31
CA GLN A 83 -2.88 -12.41 3.60
C GLN A 83 -2.83 -13.93 3.70
N SER A 84 -1.65 -14.55 3.58
CA SER A 84 -1.50 -16.00 3.79
C SER A 84 -1.84 -16.40 5.22
N GLY A 85 -1.30 -15.70 6.23
CA GLY A 85 -1.59 -16.01 7.63
C GLY A 85 -3.07 -15.83 7.99
N PHE A 86 -3.77 -14.91 7.35
CA PHE A 86 -5.22 -14.75 7.53
C PHE A 86 -6.03 -15.90 6.90
N ILE A 87 -5.60 -16.42 5.75
CA ILE A 87 -6.24 -17.58 5.11
C ILE A 87 -6.05 -18.81 6.00
N ASP A 88 -4.83 -19.05 6.47
CA ASP A 88 -4.51 -20.20 7.34
C ASP A 88 -5.33 -20.15 8.65
N ALA A 89 -5.46 -18.99 9.29
CA ALA A 89 -6.25 -18.82 10.52
C ALA A 89 -7.77 -18.93 10.32
N ARG A 90 -8.26 -18.90 9.08
CA ARG A 90 -9.69 -19.04 8.75
C ARG A 90 -10.07 -20.50 8.48
N ASP A 91 -9.11 -21.33 8.09
CA ASP A 91 -9.31 -22.74 7.73
C ASP A 91 -9.09 -23.70 8.93
N GLU A 92 -8.63 -23.19 10.08
CA GLU A 92 -8.59 -23.87 11.40
C GLU A 92 -9.91 -23.73 12.19
#